data_AF-A0A3D1ACJ4-F1
#
_entry.id   AF-A0A3D1ACJ4-F1
#
_cell.length_a   1.000
_cell.length_b   1.000
_cell.length_c   1.000
_cell.angle_alpha   90.00
_cell.angle_beta   90.00
_cell.angle_gamma   90.00
#
_symmetry.space_group_name_H-M   'P 1'
#
loop_
_entity.id
_entity.type
_entity.pdbx_description
1 polymer ?
#
loop_
_entity_poly.entity_id
_entity_poly.type
_entity_poly.pdbx_seq_one_letter_code
_entity_poly.pdbx_strand_id
1 'polypeptide(L)'
;MNKFGKTGLLAAISVIVISCNNPGGSTSGSESQELKNLTQYVDPYIGTGDHGHVFVGANVPFGLVQLGPVNISQGWDWCSGYHISDSTIMGFSHMHLSGTGIGDLGDLSFMPVVGDVKLERGRPEDKESGMYSLFDRLTEKVRPGYYAVHLDRHDIDVELTATKRVGFHKYRFPESSDARIIIDLVHGIGWDAVTDGQVVQENDTVVSGYRYSQGWANDQKIYFKAVFSKPMKDFRLDSQVRETKNGEERKYTFAQLLFDTKANEEIYVKVALSPVSVENAEMNMASELPGWDFERTITDADAAWNKELNKIDFQTGDNKTKRIFYTALYHTMVAPSEFCDVNKDYYGTDKQIHRNASFTNYTTFSLWDTYRAAHPLMTIIHPEKMTDIIHTMLTICKEQGKLPVWHLMANETDCMVGNPGVCVVADAVLKDFKGFDKNYAYEALKTSVMLDERGQKWMREYGYIPFDKENESVAKTMEYAIADWSVAEVAKAMGKADDYAYFKQLSEGYKHYFDPELRFMRGKDSEGKFREPFNPFHSVHRENDYTEGTAWQYTWLVPHDVEGLIGLFGSKEAFLEKLDSLFIVSGDMGAEA
;
A
#
# COMPACT_ATOMS: atom_id res chain seq x y z
N MET A 1 72.77 46.99 -20.52
CA MET A 1 72.28 46.10 -21.59
C MET A 1 72.07 44.71 -20.99
N ASN A 2 70.92 44.07 -21.30
CA ASN A 2 70.58 42.63 -21.33
C ASN A 2 71.30 41.61 -20.39
N LYS A 3 70.62 40.62 -19.78
CA LYS A 3 69.18 40.26 -19.71
C LYS A 3 68.91 39.33 -18.50
N PHE A 4 67.63 39.22 -18.13
CA PHE A 4 67.03 38.41 -17.03
C PHE A 4 67.20 36.88 -17.22
N GLY A 5 66.99 35.99 -16.23
CA GLY A 5 66.63 36.18 -14.81
C GLY A 5 66.32 34.87 -14.04
N LYS A 6 66.42 34.96 -12.70
CA LYS A 6 65.71 34.31 -11.56
C LYS A 6 64.61 33.25 -11.86
N THR A 7 64.27 32.28 -11.01
CA THR A 7 64.44 32.03 -9.54
C THR A 7 64.37 30.50 -9.30
N GLY A 8 64.68 29.88 -8.14
CA GLY A 8 65.00 30.34 -6.78
C GLY A 8 65.55 29.19 -5.90
N LEU A 9 65.41 29.25 -4.57
CA LEU A 9 65.89 28.21 -3.64
C LEU A 9 65.00 28.09 -2.38
N LEU A 10 64.57 26.88 -2.01
CA LEU A 10 63.97 26.60 -0.68
C LEU A 10 65.04 26.05 0.27
N ALA A 11 65.05 26.52 1.51
CA ALA A 11 65.89 26.01 2.58
C ALA A 11 65.02 25.58 3.78
N ALA A 12 65.34 24.43 4.37
CA ALA A 12 64.67 23.92 5.56
C ALA A 12 65.39 24.38 6.83
N ILE A 13 64.63 24.86 7.82
CA ILE A 13 65.09 25.03 9.22
C ILE A 13 63.97 24.54 10.14
N SER A 14 64.29 23.61 11.03
CA SER A 14 63.40 23.15 12.10
C SER A 14 63.52 24.05 13.33
N VAL A 15 62.39 24.39 13.96
CA VAL A 15 62.36 24.93 15.32
C VAL A 15 61.32 24.14 16.13
N ILE A 16 61.74 23.68 17.31
CA ILE A 16 60.91 22.93 18.25
C ILE A 16 60.08 23.92 19.08
N VAL A 17 58.78 23.67 19.22
CA VAL A 17 57.95 24.30 20.25
C VAL A 17 57.35 23.21 21.12
N ILE A 18 57.63 23.30 22.43
CA ILE A 18 57.14 22.39 23.45
C ILE A 18 55.66 22.73 23.71
N SER A 19 54.77 21.74 23.61
CA SER A 19 53.37 21.87 24.00
C SER A 19 53.09 21.00 25.22
N CYS A 20 52.60 21.62 26.30
CA CYS A 20 52.14 20.92 27.50
C CYS A 20 50.62 21.07 27.64
N ASN A 21 49.93 19.93 27.65
CA ASN A 21 48.62 19.64 28.21
C ASN A 21 47.56 20.75 28.28
N ASN A 22 46.51 20.56 27.47
CA ASN A 22 45.14 20.88 27.91
C ASN A 22 44.29 19.60 27.78
N PRO A 23 43.88 18.95 28.89
CA PRO A 23 43.04 17.74 28.84
C PRO A 23 41.57 18.16 28.66
N GLY A 24 41.15 18.32 27.40
CA GLY A 24 39.84 18.88 27.09
C GLY A 24 39.52 18.84 25.61
N GLY A 25 39.47 17.63 25.04
CA GLY A 25 39.20 17.41 23.63
C GLY A 25 38.61 16.02 23.42
N SER A 26 37.37 15.82 23.86
CA SER A 26 36.61 14.62 23.50
C SER A 26 36.37 14.63 21.99
N THR A 27 37.18 13.89 21.24
CA THR A 27 36.82 13.45 19.91
C THR A 27 35.57 12.59 20.05
N SER A 28 34.40 13.17 19.79
CA SER A 28 33.16 12.44 19.63
C SER A 28 33.25 11.60 18.37
N GLY A 29 33.91 10.46 18.47
CA GLY A 29 33.73 9.37 17.54
C GLY A 29 32.25 9.02 17.58
N SER A 30 31.57 9.26 16.47
CA SER A 30 30.25 8.72 16.23
C SER A 30 30.42 7.21 16.12
N GLU A 31 30.37 6.50 17.26
CA GLU A 31 30.17 5.06 17.26
C GLU A 31 28.88 4.80 16.48
N SER A 32 29.02 4.22 15.29
CA SER A 32 27.89 3.79 14.49
C SER A 32 27.20 2.67 15.26
N GLN A 33 26.19 3.02 16.04
CA GLN A 33 25.46 2.07 16.87
C GLN A 33 24.90 0.98 15.96
N GLU A 34 25.37 -0.25 16.18
CA GLU A 34 24.94 -1.40 15.39
C GLU A 34 23.44 -1.60 15.57
N LEU A 35 22.71 -1.68 14.46
CA LEU A 35 21.27 -1.88 14.48
C LEU A 35 20.95 -3.24 15.11
N LYS A 36 19.95 -3.29 15.99
CA LYS A 36 19.49 -4.57 16.53
C LYS A 36 18.88 -5.38 15.39
N ASN A 37 19.17 -6.67 15.32
CA ASN A 37 18.40 -7.59 14.48
C ASN A 37 17.01 -7.74 15.13
N LEU A 38 16.03 -6.99 14.61
CA LEU A 38 14.63 -7.00 15.00
C LEU A 38 13.76 -7.75 13.97
N THR A 39 14.25 -7.93 12.73
CA THR A 39 13.61 -8.79 11.72
C THR A 39 13.41 -10.22 12.20
N GLN A 40 14.26 -10.75 13.09
CA GLN A 40 14.06 -12.05 13.75
C GLN A 40 12.75 -12.19 14.55
N TYR A 41 12.10 -11.07 14.91
CA TYR A 41 10.82 -11.07 15.61
C TYR A 41 9.62 -10.94 14.67
N VAL A 42 9.82 -10.61 13.39
CA VAL A 42 8.70 -10.50 12.44
C VAL A 42 8.27 -11.88 11.97
N ASP A 43 6.97 -12.13 11.98
CA ASP A 43 6.35 -13.38 11.54
C ASP A 43 5.27 -13.06 10.48
N PRO A 44 5.64 -12.96 9.18
CA PRO A 44 4.73 -12.53 8.12
C PRO A 44 3.51 -13.44 7.89
N TYR A 45 3.41 -14.58 8.57
CA TYR A 45 2.19 -15.41 8.55
C TYR A 45 1.05 -14.84 9.41
N ILE A 46 1.32 -13.93 10.35
CA ILE A 46 0.28 -13.37 11.22
C ILE A 46 -0.65 -12.47 10.39
N GLY A 47 -1.93 -12.86 10.24
CA GLY A 47 -2.91 -12.17 9.42
C GLY A 47 -3.08 -12.76 8.01
N THR A 48 -2.45 -13.89 7.71
CA THR A 48 -2.62 -14.63 6.43
C THR A 48 -3.75 -15.66 6.46
N GLY A 49 -4.41 -15.79 7.60
CA GLY A 49 -5.59 -16.62 7.81
C GLY A 49 -6.74 -15.79 8.38
N ASP A 50 -7.94 -16.35 8.34
CA ASP A 50 -9.18 -15.63 8.62
C ASP A 50 -9.24 -14.34 7.76
N HIS A 51 -9.80 -13.25 8.28
CA HIS A 51 -10.07 -12.04 7.49
C HIS A 51 -8.94 -10.99 7.58
N GLY A 52 -7.68 -11.43 7.69
CA GLY A 52 -6.52 -10.55 7.81
C GLY A 52 -5.93 -10.05 6.49
N HIS A 53 -6.04 -10.87 5.43
CA HIS A 53 -5.64 -10.59 4.04
C HIS A 53 -4.25 -9.93 3.87
N VAL A 54 -3.26 -10.25 4.72
CA VAL A 54 -1.91 -9.64 4.56
C VAL A 54 -1.17 -10.22 3.36
N PHE A 55 -0.26 -9.44 2.78
CA PHE A 55 0.65 -9.91 1.73
C PHE A 55 1.70 -10.89 2.31
N VAL A 56 1.99 -11.96 1.58
CA VAL A 56 3.10 -12.89 1.84
C VAL A 56 4.08 -12.83 0.68
N GLY A 57 5.36 -12.61 0.98
CA GLY A 57 6.41 -12.61 -0.02
C GLY A 57 7.60 -11.74 0.39
N ALA A 58 8.45 -11.41 -0.59
CA ALA A 58 9.57 -10.51 -0.44
C ALA A 58 9.22 -9.08 -0.88
N ASN A 59 9.41 -8.12 0.02
CA ASN A 59 9.37 -6.69 -0.23
C ASN A 59 10.40 -5.96 0.64
N VAL A 60 10.57 -4.66 0.39
CA VAL A 60 11.31 -3.73 1.27
C VAL A 60 10.34 -2.63 1.76
N PRO A 61 10.66 -1.89 2.85
CA PRO A 61 9.76 -0.88 3.38
C PRO A 61 9.34 0.14 2.32
N PHE A 62 8.02 0.29 2.14
CA PHE A 62 7.37 1.19 1.17
C PHE A 62 7.78 0.94 -0.30
N GLY A 63 8.25 -0.26 -0.65
CA GLY A 63 8.61 -0.64 -2.03
C GLY A 63 7.40 -0.78 -2.96
N LEU A 64 7.60 -0.51 -4.26
CA LEU A 64 6.62 -0.79 -5.32
C LEU A 64 6.43 -2.29 -5.54
N VAL A 65 7.52 -3.07 -5.44
CA VAL A 65 7.49 -4.52 -5.58
C VAL A 65 7.09 -5.19 -4.27
N GLN A 66 6.03 -6.00 -4.34
CA GLN A 66 5.66 -6.99 -3.34
C GLN A 66 5.67 -8.35 -4.04
N LEU A 67 6.84 -9.01 -4.10
CA LEU A 67 7.05 -10.23 -4.87
C LEU A 67 6.69 -11.48 -4.04
N GLY A 68 5.59 -12.15 -4.37
CA GLY A 68 5.06 -13.25 -3.56
C GLY A 68 4.21 -14.27 -4.31
N PRO A 69 3.91 -15.43 -3.70
CA PRO A 69 3.06 -16.47 -4.27
C PRO A 69 1.60 -16.02 -4.41
N VAL A 70 0.93 -16.51 -5.46
CA VAL A 70 -0.52 -16.42 -5.59
C VAL A 70 -1.14 -17.83 -5.61
N ASN A 71 -2.19 -18.06 -4.82
CA ASN A 71 -2.92 -19.33 -4.81
C ASN A 71 -3.88 -19.45 -6.00
N ILE A 72 -4.34 -20.68 -6.31
CA ILE A 72 -5.41 -20.88 -7.30
C ILE A 72 -6.79 -20.47 -6.78
N SER A 73 -7.02 -20.51 -5.46
CA SER A 73 -8.27 -20.05 -4.86
C SER A 73 -8.48 -18.55 -5.05
N GLN A 74 -9.75 -18.14 -5.00
CA GLN A 74 -10.20 -16.76 -5.15
C GLN A 74 -11.38 -16.53 -4.22
N GLY A 75 -11.56 -15.28 -3.80
CA GLY A 75 -12.63 -14.88 -2.89
C GLY A 75 -12.18 -13.71 -2.04
N TRP A 76 -13.02 -13.32 -1.08
CA TRP A 76 -12.72 -12.22 -0.17
C TRP A 76 -11.50 -12.50 0.70
N ASP A 77 -11.37 -13.72 1.25
CA ASP A 77 -10.21 -14.11 2.08
C ASP A 77 -8.87 -14.18 1.31
N TRP A 78 -8.90 -14.06 -0.03
CA TRP A 78 -7.73 -14.04 -0.92
C TRP A 78 -7.47 -12.66 -1.57
N CYS A 79 -7.90 -11.55 -0.94
CA CYS A 79 -7.67 -10.20 -1.48
C CYS A 79 -6.19 -9.83 -1.66
N SER A 80 -5.26 -10.48 -0.94
CA SER A 80 -3.80 -10.37 -1.14
C SER A 80 -3.21 -11.45 -2.05
N GLY A 81 -4.03 -12.22 -2.75
CA GLY A 81 -3.61 -13.37 -3.58
C GLY A 81 -3.26 -14.64 -2.79
N TYR A 82 -3.15 -14.55 -1.46
CA TYR A 82 -2.67 -15.65 -0.62
C TYR A 82 -3.55 -15.82 0.63
N HIS A 83 -3.84 -17.08 1.00
CA HIS A 83 -4.42 -17.45 2.29
C HIS A 83 -3.80 -18.74 2.82
N ILE A 84 -3.54 -18.81 4.14
CA ILE A 84 -2.73 -19.88 4.77
C ILE A 84 -3.37 -21.28 4.71
N SER A 85 -4.69 -21.37 4.48
CA SER A 85 -5.38 -22.66 4.29
C SER A 85 -5.13 -23.30 2.92
N ASP A 86 -4.58 -22.57 1.96
CA ASP A 86 -4.31 -23.05 0.60
C ASP A 86 -2.87 -23.58 0.48
N SER A 87 -2.71 -24.69 -0.25
CA SER A 87 -1.44 -25.40 -0.52
C SER A 87 -1.09 -25.40 -2.02
N THR A 88 -1.58 -24.43 -2.77
CA THR A 88 -1.35 -24.27 -4.22
C THR A 88 -0.62 -22.97 -4.53
N ILE A 89 0.22 -22.98 -5.56
CA ILE A 89 0.86 -21.78 -6.11
C ILE A 89 0.67 -21.81 -7.63
N MET A 90 0.03 -20.78 -8.18
CA MET A 90 -0.14 -20.61 -9.63
C MET A 90 0.96 -19.77 -10.28
N GLY A 91 1.74 -19.05 -9.48
CA GLY A 91 2.85 -18.21 -9.91
C GLY A 91 3.24 -17.21 -8.82
N PHE A 92 4.24 -16.40 -9.13
CA PHE A 92 4.80 -15.37 -8.27
C PHE A 92 4.67 -14.01 -8.96
N SER A 93 3.70 -13.21 -8.52
CA SER A 93 3.45 -11.86 -9.04
C SER A 93 4.20 -10.80 -8.24
N HIS A 94 4.34 -9.62 -8.82
CA HIS A 94 5.24 -8.56 -8.32
C HIS A 94 4.52 -7.44 -7.56
N MET A 95 3.19 -7.44 -7.54
CA MET A 95 2.38 -6.37 -6.94
C MET A 95 1.18 -6.96 -6.20
N HIS A 96 0.99 -6.53 -4.95
CA HIS A 96 -0.02 -7.07 -4.04
C HIS A 96 -0.56 -5.99 -3.10
N LEU A 97 -1.84 -6.09 -2.75
CA LEU A 97 -2.42 -5.37 -1.61
C LEU A 97 -2.27 -6.18 -0.32
N SER A 98 -2.28 -5.50 0.82
CA SER A 98 -2.11 -6.11 2.14
C SER A 98 -3.12 -5.53 3.12
N GLY A 99 -4.04 -6.37 3.60
CA GLY A 99 -5.09 -6.01 4.56
C GLY A 99 -6.31 -5.34 3.94
N THR A 100 -6.54 -5.46 2.62
CA THR A 100 -7.69 -4.85 1.94
C THR A 100 -8.91 -5.80 1.89
N GLY A 101 -10.11 -5.22 1.96
CA GLY A 101 -11.38 -5.94 1.74
C GLY A 101 -11.78 -6.08 0.27
N ILE A 102 -10.96 -5.57 -0.65
CA ILE A 102 -11.11 -5.70 -2.11
C ILE A 102 -9.75 -6.10 -2.68
N GLY A 103 -9.74 -7.09 -3.56
CA GLY A 103 -8.55 -7.59 -4.24
C GLY A 103 -8.36 -6.90 -5.60
N ASP A 104 -7.13 -6.46 -5.84
CA ASP A 104 -6.64 -5.88 -7.09
C ASP A 104 -5.15 -6.27 -7.21
N LEU A 105 -4.47 -5.85 -8.27
CA LEU A 105 -3.08 -6.16 -8.61
C LEU A 105 -2.89 -7.64 -8.97
N GLY A 106 -1.77 -8.25 -8.58
CA GLY A 106 -1.31 -9.54 -9.10
C GLY A 106 -0.45 -9.39 -10.37
N ASP A 107 0.01 -8.19 -10.69
CA ASP A 107 0.74 -7.90 -11.92
C ASP A 107 2.01 -8.74 -12.10
N LEU A 108 2.25 -9.12 -13.36
CA LEU A 108 3.46 -9.79 -13.83
C LEU A 108 3.74 -11.10 -13.08
N SER A 109 2.91 -12.11 -13.28
CA SER A 109 3.10 -13.41 -12.62
C SER A 109 4.16 -14.24 -13.35
N PHE A 110 5.14 -14.74 -12.60
CA PHE A 110 6.19 -15.64 -13.10
C PHE A 110 6.02 -17.03 -12.47
N MET A 111 5.99 -18.10 -13.27
CA MET A 111 5.85 -19.47 -12.78
C MET A 111 6.90 -20.40 -13.41
N PRO A 112 7.86 -20.93 -12.64
CA PRO A 112 8.81 -21.92 -13.14
C PRO A 112 8.17 -23.32 -13.15
N VAL A 113 8.31 -24.05 -14.27
CA VAL A 113 7.73 -25.38 -14.47
C VAL A 113 8.69 -26.32 -15.20
N VAL A 114 8.42 -27.62 -15.15
CA VAL A 114 9.05 -28.63 -16.00
C VAL A 114 7.98 -29.29 -16.88
N GLY A 115 8.25 -29.35 -18.19
CA GLY A 115 7.37 -29.95 -19.20
C GLY A 115 6.29 -29.00 -19.73
N ASP A 116 5.37 -29.57 -20.53
CA ASP A 116 4.16 -28.86 -20.97
C ASP A 116 3.13 -28.73 -19.84
N VAL A 117 2.57 -27.54 -19.71
CA VAL A 117 1.42 -27.23 -18.84
C VAL A 117 0.37 -26.44 -19.62
N LYS A 118 -0.88 -26.43 -19.14
CA LYS A 118 -1.91 -25.53 -19.68
C LYS A 118 -1.67 -24.12 -19.14
N LEU A 119 -1.71 -23.14 -20.03
CA LEU A 119 -1.56 -21.70 -19.73
C LEU A 119 -2.86 -21.13 -19.15
N GLU A 120 -3.26 -21.68 -18.00
CA GLU A 120 -4.49 -21.37 -17.27
C GLU A 120 -4.22 -21.50 -15.76
N ARG A 121 -4.98 -20.77 -14.93
CA ARG A 121 -4.96 -20.85 -13.45
C ARG A 121 -5.17 -22.31 -12.95
N GLY A 122 -5.99 -23.08 -13.66
CA GLY A 122 -6.39 -24.43 -13.26
C GLY A 122 -7.47 -24.46 -12.18
N ARG A 123 -7.72 -25.66 -11.65
CA ARG A 123 -8.75 -26.00 -10.66
C ARG A 123 -8.17 -26.97 -9.63
N PRO A 124 -8.45 -26.83 -8.32
CA PRO A 124 -7.87 -27.68 -7.27
C PRO A 124 -8.04 -29.18 -7.49
N GLU A 125 -9.15 -29.59 -8.10
CA GLU A 125 -9.55 -30.99 -8.26
C GLU A 125 -8.84 -31.68 -9.44
N ASP A 126 -8.16 -30.93 -10.31
CA ASP A 126 -7.51 -31.42 -11.53
C ASP A 126 -6.14 -30.77 -11.71
N LYS A 127 -5.09 -31.42 -11.22
CA LYS A 127 -3.69 -30.94 -11.35
C LYS A 127 -3.25 -30.68 -12.79
N GLU A 128 -3.84 -31.33 -13.79
CA GLU A 128 -3.49 -31.13 -15.21
C GLU A 128 -4.37 -30.06 -15.88
N SER A 129 -5.18 -29.31 -15.12
CA SER A 129 -6.01 -28.22 -15.63
C SER A 129 -5.30 -26.88 -15.80
N GLY A 130 -4.13 -26.68 -15.18
CA GLY A 130 -3.38 -25.42 -15.26
C GLY A 130 -1.89 -25.58 -15.03
N MET A 131 -1.18 -24.45 -14.88
CA MET A 131 0.26 -24.38 -14.65
C MET A 131 0.67 -24.39 -13.17
N TYR A 132 -0.29 -24.46 -12.26
CA TYR A 132 -0.04 -24.42 -10.82
C TYR A 132 0.68 -25.66 -10.27
N SER A 133 1.36 -25.49 -9.14
CA SER A 133 1.92 -26.58 -8.32
C SER A 133 1.21 -26.67 -6.97
N LEU A 134 1.27 -27.85 -6.36
CA LEU A 134 1.11 -27.99 -4.91
C LEU A 134 2.44 -27.69 -4.21
N PHE A 135 2.38 -27.44 -2.91
CA PHE A 135 3.55 -27.39 -2.03
C PHE A 135 3.18 -27.81 -0.59
N ASP A 136 4.14 -28.35 0.15
CA ASP A 136 4.03 -28.54 1.60
C ASP A 136 4.45 -27.26 2.34
N ARG A 137 3.61 -26.78 3.28
CA ARG A 137 3.88 -25.64 4.18
C ARG A 137 5.18 -25.79 4.96
N LEU A 138 5.66 -27.02 5.21
CA LEU A 138 6.95 -27.29 5.84
C LEU A 138 8.17 -26.87 4.99
N THR A 139 7.99 -26.71 3.68
CA THR A 139 9.03 -26.23 2.75
C THR A 139 9.05 -24.71 2.64
N GLU A 140 7.93 -24.05 2.98
CA GLU A 140 7.75 -22.61 2.84
C GLU A 140 8.41 -21.83 3.98
N LYS A 141 9.10 -20.74 3.62
CA LYS A 141 9.80 -19.85 4.55
C LYS A 141 9.59 -18.42 4.11
N VAL A 142 9.06 -17.58 4.99
CA VAL A 142 8.96 -16.13 4.77
C VAL A 142 9.55 -15.37 5.94
N ARG A 143 10.23 -14.26 5.65
CA ARG A 143 10.76 -13.28 6.61
C ARG A 143 10.88 -11.92 5.89
N PRO A 144 11.07 -10.79 6.60
CA PRO A 144 11.19 -9.49 5.94
C PRO A 144 12.27 -9.50 4.84
N GLY A 145 11.88 -9.17 3.61
CA GLY A 145 12.75 -9.17 2.44
C GLY A 145 13.01 -10.52 1.75
N TYR A 146 12.45 -11.64 2.22
CA TYR A 146 12.73 -12.96 1.63
C TYR A 146 11.56 -13.94 1.72
N TYR A 147 11.31 -14.66 0.63
CA TYR A 147 10.37 -15.78 0.56
C TYR A 147 11.03 -16.99 -0.13
N ALA A 148 10.69 -18.21 0.29
CA ALA A 148 11.07 -19.43 -0.42
C ALA A 148 10.06 -20.56 -0.22
N VAL A 149 9.97 -21.47 -1.20
CA VAL A 149 9.08 -22.64 -1.20
C VAL A 149 9.60 -23.72 -2.16
N HIS A 150 9.20 -24.97 -1.98
CA HIS A 150 9.41 -26.04 -2.96
C HIS A 150 8.13 -26.33 -3.74
N LEU A 151 8.21 -26.44 -5.06
CA LEU A 151 7.07 -26.72 -5.94
C LEU A 151 7.00 -28.23 -6.26
N ASP A 152 6.25 -28.97 -5.43
CA ASP A 152 6.15 -30.44 -5.45
C ASP A 152 5.85 -31.04 -6.84
N ARG A 153 5.07 -30.35 -7.69
CA ARG A 153 4.70 -30.85 -9.01
C ARG A 153 5.86 -30.83 -10.01
N HIS A 154 6.80 -29.91 -9.83
CA HIS A 154 7.87 -29.64 -10.80
C HIS A 154 9.28 -29.94 -10.28
N ASP A 155 9.43 -30.27 -8.98
CA ASP A 155 10.72 -30.50 -8.31
C ASP A 155 11.65 -29.28 -8.40
N ILE A 156 11.09 -28.09 -8.16
CA ILE A 156 11.78 -26.79 -8.25
C ILE A 156 11.75 -26.10 -6.89
N ASP A 157 12.92 -25.71 -6.37
CA ASP A 157 12.94 -24.70 -5.29
C ASP A 157 12.82 -23.30 -5.89
N VAL A 158 12.05 -22.45 -5.21
CA VAL A 158 11.93 -21.03 -5.51
C VAL A 158 12.41 -20.25 -4.30
N GLU A 159 13.28 -19.27 -4.54
CA GLU A 159 13.68 -18.26 -3.57
C GLU A 159 13.48 -16.87 -4.20
N LEU A 160 12.94 -15.92 -3.43
CA LEU A 160 12.57 -14.57 -3.85
C LEU A 160 13.14 -13.53 -2.87
N THR A 161 13.66 -12.43 -3.41
CA THR A 161 14.02 -11.20 -2.68
C THR A 161 13.66 -9.99 -3.53
N ALA A 162 13.67 -8.78 -2.97
CA ALA A 162 13.31 -7.57 -3.71
C ALA A 162 14.15 -6.34 -3.33
N THR A 163 14.28 -5.41 -4.27
CA THR A 163 14.57 -3.99 -4.00
C THR A 163 13.24 -3.21 -3.98
N LYS A 164 13.26 -1.87 -4.07
CA LYS A 164 12.01 -1.10 -4.13
C LYS A 164 11.25 -1.33 -5.43
N ARG A 165 11.96 -1.49 -6.55
CA ARG A 165 11.40 -1.53 -7.91
C ARG A 165 11.78 -2.79 -8.71
N VAL A 166 12.58 -3.68 -8.12
CA VAL A 166 13.10 -4.88 -8.78
C VAL A 166 12.81 -6.12 -7.94
N GLY A 167 12.06 -7.07 -8.49
CA GLY A 167 11.96 -8.42 -7.97
C GLY A 167 13.16 -9.25 -8.41
N PHE A 168 13.71 -10.06 -7.51
CA PHE A 168 14.83 -10.95 -7.81
C PHE A 168 14.46 -12.38 -7.42
N HIS A 169 14.43 -13.26 -8.43
CA HIS A 169 14.08 -14.66 -8.32
C HIS A 169 15.32 -15.52 -8.47
N LYS A 170 15.33 -16.65 -7.76
CA LYS A 170 16.28 -17.74 -7.93
C LYS A 170 15.47 -19.04 -7.97
N TYR A 171 15.61 -19.79 -9.06
CA TYR A 171 14.94 -21.06 -9.29
C TYR A 171 15.97 -22.18 -9.41
N ARG A 172 15.87 -23.21 -8.57
CA ARG A 172 16.75 -24.40 -8.62
C ARG A 172 16.00 -25.52 -9.33
N PHE A 173 16.35 -25.77 -10.59
CA PHE A 173 15.68 -26.77 -11.43
C PHE A 173 16.26 -28.18 -11.27
N PRO A 174 15.48 -29.24 -11.56
CA PRO A 174 16.00 -30.59 -11.77
C PRO A 174 16.66 -30.72 -13.15
N GLU A 175 17.21 -31.88 -13.47
CA GLU A 175 17.71 -32.15 -14.81
C GLU A 175 16.55 -32.28 -15.80
N SER A 176 16.50 -31.42 -16.82
CA SER A 176 15.42 -31.38 -17.80
C SER A 176 15.89 -30.76 -19.12
N SER A 177 15.37 -31.24 -20.24
CA SER A 177 15.54 -30.59 -21.56
C SER A 177 14.37 -29.67 -21.94
N ASP A 178 13.44 -29.49 -21.00
CA ASP A 178 12.19 -28.76 -21.13
C ASP A 178 11.80 -28.09 -19.80
N ALA A 179 12.78 -27.44 -19.15
CA ALA A 179 12.52 -26.51 -18.05
C ALA A 179 11.99 -25.21 -18.64
N ARG A 180 10.99 -24.59 -18.00
CA ARG A 180 10.36 -23.36 -18.49
C ARG A 180 10.17 -22.35 -17.38
N ILE A 181 10.23 -21.07 -17.74
CA ILE A 181 9.70 -19.98 -16.93
C ILE A 181 8.55 -19.36 -17.73
N ILE A 182 7.35 -19.39 -17.16
CA ILE A 182 6.14 -18.81 -17.76
C ILE A 182 5.97 -17.40 -17.22
N ILE A 183 5.71 -16.44 -18.11
CA ILE A 183 5.23 -15.10 -17.77
C ILE A 183 3.74 -15.06 -18.11
N ASP A 184 2.91 -14.85 -17.11
CA ASP A 184 1.46 -14.69 -17.21
C ASP A 184 1.10 -13.22 -16.97
N LEU A 185 0.59 -12.57 -18.02
CA LEU A 185 0.05 -11.21 -17.96
C LEU A 185 -1.49 -11.19 -17.88
N VAL A 186 -2.14 -12.34 -17.98
CA VAL A 186 -3.60 -12.51 -17.89
C VAL A 186 -4.07 -12.47 -16.45
N HIS A 187 -3.33 -13.12 -15.56
CA HIS A 187 -3.64 -13.20 -14.14
C HIS A 187 -3.81 -11.82 -13.50
N GLY A 188 -4.78 -11.73 -12.60
CA GLY A 188 -5.00 -10.64 -11.64
C GLY A 188 -5.61 -11.21 -10.36
N ILE A 189 -5.57 -10.42 -9.29
CA ILE A 189 -6.11 -10.76 -7.96
C ILE A 189 -7.48 -10.10 -7.77
N GLY A 190 -8.43 -10.83 -7.17
CA GLY A 190 -9.77 -10.34 -6.88
C GLY A 190 -10.52 -9.88 -8.13
N TRP A 191 -10.72 -8.57 -8.25
CA TRP A 191 -11.47 -7.93 -9.33
C TRP A 191 -10.59 -7.40 -10.47
N ASP A 192 -9.27 -7.46 -10.35
CA ASP A 192 -8.37 -7.04 -11.42
C ASP A 192 -8.45 -7.97 -12.64
N ALA A 193 -8.55 -7.38 -13.82
CA ALA A 193 -8.55 -8.09 -15.08
C ALA A 193 -7.74 -7.34 -16.15
N VAL A 194 -6.82 -8.05 -16.81
CA VAL A 194 -6.04 -7.55 -17.94
C VAL A 194 -6.94 -6.91 -19.00
N THR A 195 -6.47 -5.82 -19.61
CA THR A 195 -7.07 -5.17 -20.78
C THR A 195 -6.14 -5.33 -21.99
N ASP A 196 -4.84 -5.07 -21.82
CA ASP A 196 -3.81 -5.31 -22.84
C ASP A 196 -2.51 -5.80 -22.18
N GLY A 197 -1.88 -6.81 -22.78
CA GLY A 197 -0.62 -7.39 -22.30
C GLY A 197 0.36 -7.61 -23.45
N GLN A 198 1.63 -7.27 -23.25
CA GLN A 198 2.68 -7.51 -24.24
C GLN A 198 3.94 -8.07 -23.58
N VAL A 199 4.55 -9.05 -24.25
CA VAL A 199 5.93 -9.48 -24.00
C VAL A 199 6.69 -9.41 -25.33
N VAL A 200 7.89 -8.83 -25.29
CA VAL A 200 8.84 -8.72 -26.40
C VAL A 200 10.12 -9.40 -25.97
N GLN A 201 10.63 -10.32 -26.79
CA GLN A 201 11.98 -10.85 -26.63
C GLN A 201 12.97 -9.84 -27.22
N GLU A 202 13.80 -9.20 -26.38
CA GLU A 202 14.84 -8.28 -26.84
C GLU A 202 16.08 -9.04 -27.34
N ASN A 203 16.43 -10.14 -26.66
CA ASN A 203 17.51 -11.05 -27.03
C ASN A 203 17.34 -12.41 -26.31
N ASP A 204 18.38 -13.23 -26.28
CA ASP A 204 18.36 -14.56 -25.64
C ASP A 204 18.36 -14.54 -24.10
N THR A 205 18.61 -13.40 -23.44
CA THR A 205 18.63 -13.26 -21.97
C THR A 205 17.69 -12.17 -21.45
N VAL A 206 16.98 -11.44 -22.33
CA VAL A 206 16.16 -10.29 -21.96
C VAL A 206 14.80 -10.32 -22.64
N VAL A 207 13.74 -10.11 -21.85
CA VAL A 207 12.40 -9.78 -22.35
C VAL A 207 11.89 -8.51 -21.66
N SER A 208 10.98 -7.80 -22.30
CA SER A 208 10.33 -6.63 -21.75
C SER A 208 8.88 -6.53 -22.21
N GLY A 209 8.13 -5.58 -21.66
CA GLY A 209 6.76 -5.35 -22.09
C GLY A 209 5.94 -4.58 -21.07
N TYR A 210 4.64 -4.84 -21.06
CA TYR A 210 3.69 -4.19 -20.17
C TYR A 210 2.48 -5.07 -19.89
N ARG A 211 1.82 -4.75 -18.78
CA ARG A 211 0.47 -5.18 -18.42
C ARG A 211 -0.36 -3.93 -18.13
N TYR A 212 -1.49 -3.81 -18.83
CA TYR A 212 -2.54 -2.86 -18.51
C TYR A 212 -3.75 -3.64 -18.02
N SER A 213 -4.46 -3.10 -17.02
CA SER A 213 -5.63 -3.75 -16.43
C SER A 213 -6.65 -2.74 -15.91
N GLN A 214 -7.83 -3.27 -15.59
CA GLN A 214 -8.89 -2.56 -14.89
C GLN A 214 -9.52 -3.48 -13.84
N GLY A 215 -9.79 -2.95 -12.66
CA GLY A 215 -10.35 -3.68 -11.52
C GLY A 215 -11.05 -2.72 -10.57
N TRP A 216 -10.55 -2.65 -9.34
CA TRP A 216 -10.93 -1.61 -8.38
C TRP A 216 -10.27 -0.27 -8.74
N ALA A 217 -9.04 -0.31 -9.25
CA ALA A 217 -8.44 0.77 -10.03
C ALA A 217 -8.82 0.64 -11.52
N ASN A 218 -9.39 1.71 -12.09
CA ASN A 218 -10.07 1.65 -13.41
C ASN A 218 -9.13 1.68 -14.63
N ASP A 219 -7.91 2.19 -14.49
CA ASP A 219 -6.92 2.26 -15.57
C ASP A 219 -5.51 2.15 -14.96
N GLN A 220 -4.99 0.92 -14.93
CA GLN A 220 -3.70 0.56 -14.36
C GLN A 220 -2.68 0.27 -15.47
N LYS A 221 -1.46 0.76 -15.28
CA LYS A 221 -0.38 0.61 -16.27
C LYS A 221 0.95 0.29 -15.60
N ILE A 222 1.49 -0.89 -15.89
CA ILE A 222 2.81 -1.31 -15.42
C ILE A 222 3.63 -1.84 -16.60
N TYR A 223 4.82 -1.29 -16.73
CA TYR A 223 5.86 -1.72 -17.67
C TYR A 223 6.90 -2.56 -16.92
N PHE A 224 7.55 -3.46 -17.63
CA PHE A 224 8.60 -4.28 -17.05
C PHE A 224 9.76 -4.57 -18.00
N LYS A 225 10.92 -4.85 -17.39
CA LYS A 225 12.07 -5.45 -18.04
C LYS A 225 12.57 -6.61 -17.19
N ALA A 226 12.69 -7.79 -17.79
CA ALA A 226 13.14 -9.01 -17.15
C ALA A 226 14.43 -9.54 -17.79
N VAL A 227 15.44 -9.81 -16.96
CA VAL A 227 16.76 -10.32 -17.38
C VAL A 227 17.00 -11.66 -16.70
N PHE A 228 17.50 -12.63 -17.47
CA PHE A 228 17.74 -14.01 -17.04
C PHE A 228 19.24 -14.30 -17.01
N SER A 229 19.72 -15.00 -15.98
CA SER A 229 21.15 -15.35 -15.86
C SER A 229 21.63 -16.40 -16.86
N LYS A 230 20.70 -17.01 -17.60
CA LYS A 230 20.94 -18.07 -18.57
C LYS A 230 20.23 -17.73 -19.89
N PRO A 231 20.88 -17.93 -21.06
CA PRO A 231 20.22 -17.79 -22.34
C PRO A 231 19.06 -18.78 -22.52
N MET A 232 17.94 -18.28 -23.04
CA MET A 232 16.80 -19.04 -23.51
C MET A 232 17.22 -19.97 -24.66
N LYS A 233 16.77 -21.23 -24.60
CA LYS A 233 16.85 -22.20 -25.69
C LYS A 233 15.81 -21.91 -26.78
N ASP A 234 14.61 -21.51 -26.37
CA ASP A 234 13.45 -21.23 -27.21
C ASP A 234 12.53 -20.24 -26.48
N PHE A 235 11.75 -19.46 -27.23
CA PHE A 235 10.81 -18.47 -26.71
C PHE A 235 9.48 -18.62 -27.44
N ARG A 236 8.40 -18.82 -26.69
CA ARG A 236 7.05 -19.01 -27.25
C ARG A 236 6.09 -18.00 -26.67
N LEU A 237 5.43 -17.25 -27.54
CA LEU A 237 4.41 -16.27 -27.18
C LEU A 237 3.03 -16.82 -27.56
N ASP A 238 2.11 -16.92 -26.58
CA ASP A 238 0.69 -17.08 -26.83
C ASP A 238 0.01 -15.75 -26.54
N SER A 239 -0.51 -15.09 -27.57
CA SER A 239 -1.11 -13.75 -27.48
C SER A 239 -2.39 -13.73 -28.30
N GLN A 240 -3.54 -13.61 -27.63
CA GLN A 240 -4.86 -13.70 -28.25
C GLN A 240 -5.72 -12.49 -27.86
N VAL A 241 -6.27 -11.81 -28.87
CA VAL A 241 -7.36 -10.85 -28.62
C VAL A 241 -8.67 -11.63 -28.50
N ARG A 242 -9.45 -11.37 -27.46
CA ARG A 242 -10.76 -11.97 -27.22
C ARG A 242 -11.75 -10.89 -26.80
N GLU A 243 -12.98 -11.00 -27.27
CA GLU A 243 -14.08 -10.12 -26.88
C GLU A 243 -14.64 -10.56 -25.51
N THR A 244 -14.91 -9.60 -24.63
CA THR A 244 -15.61 -9.85 -23.35
C THR A 244 -17.12 -9.99 -23.56
N LYS A 245 -17.84 -10.41 -22.51
CA LYS A 245 -19.32 -10.41 -22.49
C LYS A 245 -19.96 -9.03 -22.77
N ASN A 246 -19.18 -7.95 -22.63
CA ASN A 246 -19.64 -6.57 -22.81
C ASN A 246 -19.25 -5.97 -24.18
N GLY A 247 -18.59 -6.74 -25.06
CA GLY A 247 -18.13 -6.27 -26.37
C GLY A 247 -16.76 -5.55 -26.36
N GLU A 248 -16.06 -5.53 -25.22
CA GLU A 248 -14.69 -4.99 -25.14
C GLU A 248 -13.69 -6.01 -25.69
N GLU A 249 -12.82 -5.61 -26.62
CA GLU A 249 -11.65 -6.42 -26.99
C GLU A 249 -10.57 -6.33 -25.89
N ARG A 250 -10.03 -7.47 -25.48
CA ARG A 250 -8.92 -7.57 -24.53
C ARG A 250 -7.86 -8.53 -25.03
N LYS A 251 -6.59 -8.25 -24.74
CA LYS A 251 -5.46 -9.05 -25.23
C LYS A 251 -4.84 -9.86 -24.09
N TYR A 252 -5.00 -11.17 -24.21
CA TYR A 252 -4.52 -12.17 -23.28
C TYR A 252 -3.16 -12.67 -23.72
N THR A 253 -2.12 -12.51 -22.89
CA THR A 253 -0.74 -12.81 -23.26
C THR A 253 -0.03 -13.67 -22.21
N PHE A 254 0.53 -14.78 -22.67
CA PHE A 254 1.48 -15.62 -21.95
C PHE A 254 2.78 -15.72 -22.75
N ALA A 255 3.93 -15.76 -22.07
CA ALA A 255 5.20 -16.13 -22.69
C ALA A 255 5.80 -17.35 -21.96
N GLN A 256 6.44 -18.24 -22.72
CA GLN A 256 7.19 -19.37 -22.19
C GLN A 256 8.65 -19.24 -22.64
N LEU A 257 9.55 -19.16 -21.67
CA LEU A 257 11.00 -19.13 -21.87
C LEU A 257 11.55 -20.51 -21.54
N LEU A 258 12.12 -21.20 -22.52
CA LEU A 258 12.56 -22.60 -22.37
C LEU A 258 14.07 -22.68 -22.12
N PHE A 259 14.48 -23.65 -21.32
CA PHE A 259 15.87 -23.92 -20.95
C PHE A 259 16.14 -25.43 -20.92
N ASP A 260 17.34 -25.83 -21.33
CA ASP A 260 17.94 -27.08 -20.85
C ASP A 260 18.52 -26.82 -19.45
N THR A 261 18.35 -27.73 -18.49
CA THR A 261 18.87 -27.62 -17.12
C THR A 261 19.55 -28.91 -16.68
N LYS A 262 20.61 -28.79 -15.89
CA LYS A 262 21.21 -29.90 -15.13
C LYS A 262 20.56 -30.03 -13.76
N ALA A 263 20.75 -31.18 -13.11
CA ALA A 263 20.29 -31.39 -11.74
C ALA A 263 20.85 -30.30 -10.80
N ASN A 264 19.95 -29.59 -10.12
CA ASN A 264 20.24 -28.47 -9.22
C ASN A 264 20.82 -27.23 -9.91
N GLU A 265 20.57 -27.04 -11.21
CA GLU A 265 21.02 -25.83 -11.90
C GLU A 265 20.14 -24.63 -11.51
N GLU A 266 20.79 -23.55 -11.08
CA GLU A 266 20.14 -22.31 -10.66
C GLU A 266 19.96 -21.36 -11.85
N ILE A 267 18.73 -20.90 -12.08
CA ILE A 267 18.42 -19.80 -12.99
C ILE A 267 17.92 -18.63 -12.15
N TYR A 268 18.57 -17.48 -12.33
CA TYR A 268 18.22 -16.24 -11.66
C TYR A 268 17.46 -15.31 -12.61
N VAL A 269 16.45 -14.60 -12.11
CA VAL A 269 15.66 -13.64 -12.90
C VAL A 269 15.53 -12.32 -12.14
N LYS A 270 15.96 -11.21 -12.77
CA LYS A 270 15.69 -9.85 -12.27
C LYS A 270 14.54 -9.26 -13.07
N VAL A 271 13.49 -8.80 -12.39
CA VAL A 271 12.30 -8.22 -13.01
C VAL A 271 12.09 -6.83 -12.43
N ALA A 272 12.37 -5.79 -13.21
CA ALA A 272 12.16 -4.41 -12.80
C ALA A 272 10.82 -3.90 -13.32
N LEU A 273 10.12 -3.14 -12.48
CA LEU A 273 8.82 -2.54 -12.77
C LEU A 273 8.96 -1.03 -12.98
N SER A 274 8.04 -0.44 -13.73
CA SER A 274 7.87 1.01 -13.85
C SER A 274 6.40 1.36 -14.11
N PRO A 275 5.85 2.43 -13.51
CA PRO A 275 4.54 2.98 -13.89
C PRO A 275 4.59 3.80 -15.20
N VAL A 276 5.75 3.97 -15.82
CA VAL A 276 5.98 4.94 -16.91
C VAL A 276 6.45 4.32 -18.23
N SER A 277 7.50 3.49 -18.22
CA SER A 277 7.99 2.84 -19.45
C SER A 277 8.99 1.70 -19.22
N VAL A 278 9.31 0.94 -20.27
CA VAL A 278 10.34 -0.11 -20.24
C VAL A 278 11.73 0.46 -19.99
N GLU A 279 12.06 1.62 -20.56
CA GLU A 279 13.35 2.31 -20.34
C GLU A 279 13.48 2.77 -18.89
N ASN A 280 12.38 3.21 -18.28
CA ASN A 280 12.33 3.55 -16.87
C ASN A 280 12.51 2.29 -15.98
N ALA A 281 11.91 1.15 -16.34
CA ALA A 281 12.17 -0.13 -15.67
C ALA A 281 13.64 -0.57 -15.79
N GLU A 282 14.28 -0.36 -16.95
CA GLU A 282 15.72 -0.61 -17.14
C GLU A 282 16.59 0.30 -16.26
N MET A 283 16.26 1.59 -16.15
CA MET A 283 16.95 2.52 -15.24
C MET A 283 16.78 2.11 -13.77
N ASN A 284 15.58 1.64 -13.37
CA ASN A 284 15.34 1.09 -12.04
C ASN A 284 16.23 -0.13 -11.77
N MET A 285 16.33 -1.07 -12.72
CA MET A 285 17.20 -2.25 -12.58
C MET A 285 18.68 -1.87 -12.47
N ALA A 286 19.17 -0.99 -13.34
CA ALA A 286 20.56 -0.57 -13.35
C ALA A 286 20.96 0.19 -12.08
N SER A 287 20.04 0.94 -11.48
CA SER A 287 20.26 1.70 -10.25
C SER A 287 20.15 0.86 -8.98
N GLU A 288 19.15 -0.02 -8.88
CA GLU A 288 18.86 -0.75 -7.63
C GLU A 288 19.49 -2.15 -7.59
N LEU A 289 19.63 -2.83 -8.73
CA LEU A 289 20.10 -4.22 -8.81
C LEU A 289 20.97 -4.52 -10.06
N PRO A 290 22.13 -3.87 -10.22
CA PRO A 290 23.00 -4.10 -11.38
C PRO A 290 23.65 -5.49 -11.39
N GLY A 291 23.98 -6.04 -10.22
CA GLY A 291 24.67 -7.33 -10.06
C GLY A 291 23.75 -8.55 -10.10
N TRP A 292 24.28 -9.69 -9.65
CA TRP A 292 23.57 -10.98 -9.52
C TRP A 292 23.74 -11.61 -8.13
N ASP A 293 24.19 -10.84 -7.13
CA ASP A 293 24.43 -11.34 -5.78
C ASP A 293 23.12 -11.40 -4.98
N PHE A 294 22.50 -12.58 -5.00
CA PHE A 294 21.20 -12.85 -4.40
C PHE A 294 21.25 -12.77 -2.86
N GLU A 295 22.25 -13.39 -2.23
CA GLU A 295 22.47 -13.35 -0.79
C GLU A 295 22.77 -11.93 -0.28
N ARG A 296 23.52 -11.14 -1.07
CA ARG A 296 23.70 -9.72 -0.78
C ARG A 296 22.38 -8.95 -0.84
N THR A 297 21.53 -9.23 -1.83
CA THR A 297 20.22 -8.55 -1.98
C THR A 297 19.31 -8.88 -0.80
N ILE A 298 19.27 -10.13 -0.35
CA ILE A 298 18.59 -10.56 0.88
C ILE A 298 19.13 -9.81 2.11
N THR A 299 20.45 -9.68 2.21
CA THR A 299 21.12 -8.99 3.33
C THR A 299 20.79 -7.50 3.34
N ASP A 300 20.76 -6.85 2.17
CA ASP A 300 20.41 -5.44 2.03
C ASP A 300 18.91 -5.18 2.29
N ALA A 301 18.03 -6.13 1.93
CA ALA A 301 16.60 -6.08 2.25
C ALA A 301 16.35 -6.25 3.76
N ASP A 302 17.01 -7.21 4.41
CA ASP A 302 16.96 -7.38 5.88
C ASP A 302 17.50 -6.14 6.61
N ALA A 303 18.60 -5.55 6.12
CA ALA A 303 19.15 -4.32 6.66
C ALA A 303 18.20 -3.12 6.50
N ALA A 304 17.48 -3.03 5.37
CA ALA A 304 16.46 -2.00 5.15
C ALA A 304 15.28 -2.15 6.13
N TRP A 305 14.81 -3.38 6.37
CA TRP A 305 13.79 -3.65 7.38
C TRP A 305 14.28 -3.35 8.80
N ASN A 306 15.49 -3.80 9.16
CA ASN A 306 16.07 -3.54 10.47
C ASN A 306 16.23 -2.02 10.72
N LYS A 307 16.61 -1.24 9.70
CA LYS A 307 16.69 0.23 9.81
C LYS A 307 15.36 0.86 10.22
N GLU A 308 14.24 0.44 9.64
CA GLU A 308 12.94 1.02 9.97
C GLU A 308 12.37 0.44 11.28
N LEU A 309 12.52 -0.86 11.55
CA LEU A 309 12.06 -1.49 12.80
C LEU A 309 12.80 -0.94 14.03
N ASN A 310 14.08 -0.56 13.92
CA ASN A 310 14.86 0.04 15.01
C ASN A 310 14.41 1.47 15.38
N LYS A 311 13.44 2.07 14.65
CA LYS A 311 12.84 3.36 15.03
C LYS A 311 12.02 3.27 16.31
N ILE A 312 11.60 2.07 16.74
CA ILE A 312 11.00 1.84 18.05
C ILE A 312 11.73 0.70 18.78
N ASP A 313 12.46 1.05 19.84
CA ASP A 313 13.09 0.06 20.71
C ASP A 313 12.10 -0.47 21.77
N PHE A 314 11.33 -1.50 21.40
CA PHE A 314 10.30 -2.04 22.29
C PHE A 314 10.87 -3.01 23.36
N GLN A 315 10.90 -2.52 24.60
CA GLN A 315 11.49 -3.22 25.75
C GLN A 315 10.47 -4.12 26.47
N THR A 316 10.61 -5.44 26.28
CA THR A 316 9.89 -6.47 27.05
C THR A 316 10.73 -7.74 27.18
N GLY A 317 10.46 -8.54 28.22
CA GLY A 317 11.00 -9.89 28.39
C GLY A 317 10.25 -10.98 27.62
N ASP A 318 9.05 -10.70 27.11
CA ASP A 318 8.22 -11.66 26.40
C ASP A 318 8.44 -11.62 24.87
N ASN A 319 8.98 -12.71 24.31
CA ASN A 319 9.18 -12.86 22.87
C ASN A 319 7.86 -12.96 22.08
N LYS A 320 6.74 -13.41 22.67
CA LYS A 320 5.43 -13.41 22.00
C LYS A 320 4.96 -11.98 21.76
N THR A 321 5.03 -11.12 22.78
CA THR A 321 4.68 -9.70 22.65
C THR A 321 5.63 -8.99 21.67
N LYS A 322 6.95 -9.29 21.68
CA LYS A 322 7.86 -8.76 20.64
C LYS A 322 7.44 -9.16 19.22
N ARG A 323 7.04 -10.43 19.03
CA ARG A 323 6.59 -10.91 17.73
C ARG A 323 5.36 -10.15 17.24
N ILE A 324 4.35 -10.02 18.08
CA ILE A 324 3.13 -9.25 17.77
C ILE A 324 3.50 -7.80 17.44
N PHE A 325 4.32 -7.15 18.27
CA PHE A 325 4.71 -5.75 18.09
C PHE A 325 5.48 -5.51 16.79
N TYR A 326 6.57 -6.23 16.54
CA TYR A 326 7.39 -6.00 15.34
C TYR A 326 6.72 -6.48 14.06
N THR A 327 5.83 -7.47 14.12
CA THR A 327 5.01 -7.87 12.96
C THR A 327 3.94 -6.83 12.64
N ALA A 328 3.25 -6.28 13.64
CA ALA A 328 2.33 -5.17 13.42
C ALA A 328 3.04 -3.94 12.83
N LEU A 329 4.21 -3.59 13.37
CA LEU A 329 5.05 -2.50 12.85
C LEU A 329 5.55 -2.76 11.42
N TYR A 330 5.91 -4.00 11.08
CA TYR A 330 6.23 -4.39 9.71
C TYR A 330 5.05 -4.14 8.75
N HIS A 331 3.82 -4.52 9.13
CA HIS A 331 2.63 -4.29 8.30
C HIS A 331 2.33 -2.80 8.06
N THR A 332 2.63 -1.89 8.99
CA THR A 332 2.44 -0.44 8.76
C THR A 332 3.42 0.17 7.75
N MET A 333 4.33 -0.63 7.18
CA MET A 333 5.35 -0.18 6.23
C MET A 333 5.34 -0.96 4.91
N VAL A 334 4.31 -1.77 4.67
CA VAL A 334 4.04 -2.39 3.36
C VAL A 334 3.45 -1.34 2.39
N ALA A 335 2.59 -0.45 2.90
CA ALA A 335 1.97 0.67 2.18
C ALA A 335 2.03 1.95 3.04
N PRO A 336 1.97 3.17 2.46
CA PRO A 336 1.86 3.48 1.02
C PRO A 336 3.15 3.15 0.25
N SER A 337 3.03 2.70 -0.99
CA SER A 337 4.16 2.25 -1.81
C SER A 337 4.71 3.38 -2.69
N GLU A 338 6.02 3.45 -2.91
CA GLU A 338 6.60 4.40 -3.87
C GLU A 338 6.06 4.12 -5.29
N PHE A 339 5.44 5.11 -5.93
CA PHE A 339 4.84 5.02 -7.27
C PHE A 339 5.48 6.03 -8.23
N CYS A 340 6.80 5.97 -8.30
CA CYS A 340 7.64 6.68 -9.27
C CYS A 340 8.91 5.88 -9.54
N ASP A 341 9.57 6.14 -10.65
CA ASP A 341 10.87 5.56 -11.01
C ASP A 341 12.03 6.21 -10.26
N VAL A 342 13.25 5.67 -10.39
CA VAL A 342 14.46 6.24 -9.75
C VAL A 342 14.78 7.67 -10.21
N ASN A 343 14.34 8.05 -11.41
CA ASN A 343 14.45 9.41 -11.96
C ASN A 343 13.28 10.35 -11.57
N LYS A 344 12.35 9.88 -10.73
CA LYS A 344 11.13 10.59 -10.28
C LYS A 344 10.10 10.88 -11.37
N ASP A 345 10.11 10.11 -12.47
CA ASP A 345 8.95 10.06 -13.35
C ASP A 345 7.81 9.26 -12.68
N TYR A 346 6.55 9.64 -12.92
CA TYR A 346 5.37 8.92 -12.41
C TYR A 346 4.18 9.02 -13.37
N TYR A 347 3.20 8.14 -13.18
CA TYR A 347 1.89 8.21 -13.84
C TYR A 347 0.88 8.92 -12.93
N GLY A 348 0.28 10.01 -13.40
CA GLY A 348 -0.60 10.88 -12.61
C GLY A 348 -2.08 10.50 -12.70
N THR A 349 -2.90 10.98 -11.76
CA THR A 349 -4.37 10.74 -11.78
C THR A 349 -5.06 11.48 -12.94
N ASP A 350 -4.39 12.47 -13.54
CA ASP A 350 -4.73 13.11 -14.82
C ASP A 350 -4.46 12.22 -16.06
N LYS A 351 -4.00 10.98 -15.83
CA LYS A 351 -3.65 9.98 -16.82
C LYS A 351 -2.48 10.40 -17.73
N GLN A 352 -1.66 11.34 -17.29
CA GLN A 352 -0.43 11.76 -17.96
C GLN A 352 0.82 11.20 -17.29
N ILE A 353 1.92 11.19 -18.04
CA ILE A 353 3.26 10.90 -17.51
C ILE A 353 3.90 12.21 -17.09
N HIS A 354 4.18 12.35 -15.79
CA HIS A 354 4.92 13.46 -15.22
C HIS A 354 6.40 13.07 -15.12
N ARG A 355 7.30 13.99 -15.48
CA ARG A 355 8.74 13.70 -15.62
C ARG A 355 9.59 14.48 -14.62
N ASN A 356 10.58 13.83 -14.02
CA ASN A 356 11.55 14.40 -13.07
C ASN A 356 10.88 15.20 -11.92
N ALA A 357 9.92 14.60 -11.23
CA ALA A 357 9.25 15.24 -10.10
C ALA A 357 10.22 15.61 -8.96
N SER A 358 9.94 16.69 -8.25
CA SER A 358 10.76 17.16 -7.12
C SER A 358 10.52 16.41 -5.80
N PHE A 359 9.63 15.42 -5.81
CA PHE A 359 9.20 14.63 -4.66
C PHE A 359 9.11 13.15 -5.06
N THR A 360 9.09 12.24 -4.08
CA THR A 360 8.75 10.83 -4.32
C THR A 360 7.23 10.68 -4.39
N ASN A 361 6.70 10.30 -5.55
CA ASN A 361 5.27 9.99 -5.68
C ASN A 361 4.94 8.66 -4.97
N TYR A 362 3.76 8.55 -4.36
CA TYR A 362 3.30 7.36 -3.61
C TYR A 362 1.91 6.90 -4.08
N THR A 363 1.56 5.65 -3.75
CA THR A 363 0.22 5.10 -3.97
C THR A 363 -0.22 4.15 -2.84
N THR A 364 -1.40 3.55 -2.96
CA THR A 364 -2.05 2.69 -1.96
C THR A 364 -2.39 3.47 -0.69
N PHE A 365 -3.32 4.42 -0.84
CA PHE A 365 -3.81 5.26 0.24
C PHE A 365 -5.19 4.79 0.72
N SER A 366 -5.22 3.80 1.64
CA SER A 366 -6.46 3.33 2.30
C SER A 366 -6.89 4.30 3.40
N LEU A 367 -7.37 5.49 3.02
CA LEU A 367 -7.38 6.62 3.95
C LEU A 367 -8.46 6.51 5.02
N TRP A 368 -9.61 5.91 4.74
CA TRP A 368 -10.69 5.71 5.73
C TRP A 368 -10.22 4.93 6.98
N ASP A 369 -9.28 4.01 6.83
CA ASP A 369 -8.63 3.30 7.94
C ASP A 369 -7.42 4.07 8.44
N THR A 370 -6.52 4.43 7.52
CA THR A 370 -5.17 4.86 7.87
C THR A 370 -5.10 6.27 8.44
N TYR A 371 -6.11 7.14 8.25
CA TYR A 371 -6.14 8.44 8.92
C TYR A 371 -6.21 8.30 10.46
N ARG A 372 -6.79 7.21 10.96
CA ARG A 372 -7.12 7.01 12.38
C ARG A 372 -5.88 6.73 13.24
N ALA A 373 -4.89 6.03 12.70
CA ALA A 373 -3.72 5.57 13.46
C ALA A 373 -2.43 5.48 12.63
N ALA A 374 -2.47 4.94 11.41
CA ALA A 374 -1.26 4.72 10.61
C ALA A 374 -0.59 6.03 10.17
N HIS A 375 -1.32 6.97 9.59
CA HIS A 375 -0.79 8.30 9.26
C HIS A 375 -0.32 9.09 10.50
N PRO A 376 -1.08 9.14 11.61
CA PRO A 376 -0.59 9.66 12.89
C PRO A 376 0.73 9.02 13.35
N LEU A 377 0.88 7.70 13.27
CA LEU A 377 2.13 7.00 13.57
C LEU A 377 3.27 7.42 12.61
N MET A 378 2.99 7.53 11.31
CA MET A 378 3.97 8.00 10.32
C MET A 378 4.46 9.43 10.62
N THR A 379 3.64 10.32 11.19
CA THR A 379 4.14 11.64 11.64
C THR A 379 5.17 11.57 12.77
N ILE A 380 5.21 10.47 13.52
CA ILE A 380 6.13 10.25 14.65
C ILE A 380 7.39 9.52 14.19
N ILE A 381 7.24 8.40 13.47
CA ILE A 381 8.37 7.51 13.09
C ILE A 381 8.84 7.66 11.64
N HIS A 382 8.09 8.32 10.75
CA HIS A 382 8.50 8.61 9.38
C HIS A 382 8.36 10.11 8.99
N PRO A 383 8.75 11.08 9.85
CA PRO A 383 8.64 12.50 9.52
C PRO A 383 9.42 12.88 8.25
N GLU A 384 10.45 12.12 7.88
CA GLU A 384 11.21 12.28 6.64
C GLU A 384 10.43 11.91 5.37
N LYS A 385 9.37 11.10 5.48
CA LYS A 385 8.49 10.70 4.36
C LYS A 385 7.25 11.59 4.22
N MET A 386 6.80 12.20 5.33
CA MET A 386 5.55 12.96 5.35
C MET A 386 5.52 14.10 4.33
N THR A 387 6.64 14.79 4.07
CA THR A 387 6.71 15.83 3.04
C THR A 387 6.30 15.31 1.66
N ASP A 388 6.86 14.17 1.23
CA ASP A 388 6.59 13.58 -0.09
C ASP A 388 5.18 12.98 -0.16
N ILE A 389 4.67 12.40 0.94
CA ILE A 389 3.31 11.86 1.04
C ILE A 389 2.27 12.98 0.92
N ILE A 390 2.45 14.09 1.64
CA ILE A 390 1.55 15.25 1.54
C ILE A 390 1.70 15.92 0.16
N HIS A 391 2.90 16.02 -0.39
CA HIS A 391 3.08 16.51 -1.77
C HIS A 391 2.31 15.63 -2.76
N THR A 392 2.37 14.30 -2.64
CA THR A 392 1.60 13.35 -3.44
C THR A 392 0.10 13.63 -3.33
N MET A 393 -0.47 13.72 -2.12
CA MET A 393 -1.91 14.00 -1.94
C MET A 393 -2.33 15.35 -2.52
N LEU A 394 -1.49 16.38 -2.38
CA LEU A 394 -1.75 17.70 -2.96
C LEU A 394 -1.63 17.70 -4.49
N THR A 395 -0.74 16.88 -5.06
CA THR A 395 -0.60 16.70 -6.50
C THR A 395 -1.81 15.94 -7.07
N ILE A 396 -2.26 14.87 -6.41
CA ILE A 396 -3.54 14.19 -6.71
C ILE A 396 -4.68 15.22 -6.75
N CYS A 397 -4.76 16.13 -5.79
CA CYS A 397 -5.79 17.19 -5.79
C CYS A 397 -5.69 18.17 -6.96
N LYS A 398 -4.50 18.43 -7.52
CA LYS A 398 -4.33 19.23 -8.75
C LYS A 398 -4.78 18.47 -9.99
N GLU A 399 -4.48 17.17 -10.04
CA GLU A 399 -4.67 16.28 -11.19
C GLU A 399 -6.13 15.80 -11.30
N GLN A 400 -6.78 15.41 -10.20
CA GLN A 400 -8.17 14.91 -10.17
C GLN A 400 -9.20 15.90 -9.57
N GLY A 401 -8.76 17.04 -9.02
CA GLY A 401 -9.63 18.08 -8.46
C GLY A 401 -10.05 17.91 -6.99
N LYS A 402 -9.69 16.79 -6.33
CA LYS A 402 -9.95 16.55 -4.90
C LYS A 402 -8.83 15.74 -4.23
N LEU A 403 -8.64 15.92 -2.93
CA LEU A 403 -7.79 15.05 -2.12
C LEU A 403 -8.28 13.59 -2.18
N PRO A 404 -7.37 12.60 -2.11
CA PRO A 404 -7.74 11.20 -2.28
C PRO A 404 -8.69 10.67 -1.19
N VAL A 405 -9.57 9.75 -1.58
CA VAL A 405 -10.43 8.96 -0.67
C VAL A 405 -9.87 7.54 -0.55
N TRP A 406 -9.77 6.81 -1.68
CA TRP A 406 -8.92 5.63 -1.85
C TRP A 406 -8.15 5.78 -3.15
N HIS A 407 -6.84 5.99 -3.06
CA HIS A 407 -6.01 6.12 -4.25
C HIS A 407 -5.16 4.86 -4.48
N LEU A 408 -5.36 4.26 -5.65
CA LEU A 408 -4.67 3.05 -6.13
C LEU A 408 -4.12 3.29 -7.53
N MET A 409 -2.80 3.26 -7.68
CA MET A 409 -2.06 3.33 -8.94
C MET A 409 -2.59 4.37 -9.93
N ALA A 410 -2.60 5.65 -9.53
CA ALA A 410 -3.13 6.76 -10.31
C ALA A 410 -4.64 6.69 -10.61
N ASN A 411 -5.42 6.01 -9.77
CA ASN A 411 -6.88 5.99 -9.81
C ASN A 411 -7.43 6.39 -8.44
N GLU A 412 -8.48 7.21 -8.43
CA GLU A 412 -9.41 7.30 -7.32
C GLU A 412 -10.43 6.17 -7.44
N THR A 413 -10.81 5.58 -6.32
CA THR A 413 -11.85 4.54 -6.26
C THR A 413 -13.05 4.95 -5.38
N ASP A 414 -13.00 6.12 -4.72
CA ASP A 414 -14.03 6.66 -3.84
C ASP A 414 -14.41 5.77 -2.63
N CYS A 415 -13.50 4.87 -2.22
CA CYS A 415 -13.66 3.94 -1.11
C CYS A 415 -13.07 4.52 0.20
N MET A 416 -13.68 4.47 1.39
CA MET A 416 -15.07 4.20 1.72
C MET A 416 -15.81 5.55 1.84
N VAL A 417 -16.39 5.85 3.00
CA VAL A 417 -17.12 7.10 3.25
C VAL A 417 -16.23 8.24 3.77
N GLY A 418 -16.76 9.46 3.82
CA GLY A 418 -16.03 10.64 4.33
C GLY A 418 -15.01 11.22 3.36
N ASN A 419 -14.20 12.17 3.85
CA ASN A 419 -13.10 12.79 3.10
C ASN A 419 -11.75 12.61 3.84
N PRO A 420 -11.28 11.37 4.03
CA PRO A 420 -10.20 11.06 4.97
C PRO A 420 -8.83 11.65 4.58
N GLY A 421 -8.57 11.94 3.29
CA GLY A 421 -7.40 12.69 2.85
C GLY A 421 -7.32 14.12 3.42
N VAL A 422 -8.46 14.73 3.73
CA VAL A 422 -8.54 16.04 4.41
C VAL A 422 -7.94 15.95 5.81
N CYS A 423 -8.28 14.91 6.57
CA CYS A 423 -7.77 14.68 7.92
C CYS A 423 -6.24 14.55 7.93
N VAL A 424 -5.67 13.79 6.99
CA VAL A 424 -4.21 13.56 6.91
C VAL A 424 -3.45 14.84 6.52
N VAL A 425 -3.93 15.59 5.52
CA VAL A 425 -3.29 16.85 5.10
C VAL A 425 -3.43 17.92 6.18
N ALA A 426 -4.57 18.01 6.87
CA ALA A 426 -4.77 18.94 7.97
C ALA A 426 -3.85 18.65 9.16
N ASP A 427 -3.70 17.38 9.57
CA ASP A 427 -2.78 16.97 10.64
C ASP A 427 -1.33 17.40 10.32
N ALA A 428 -0.87 17.20 9.09
CA ALA A 428 0.46 17.64 8.66
C ALA A 428 0.61 19.18 8.65
N VAL A 429 -0.41 19.94 8.25
CA VAL A 429 -0.40 21.40 8.29
C VAL A 429 -0.32 21.92 9.74
N LEU A 430 -1.12 21.33 10.64
CA LEU A 430 -1.22 21.69 12.06
C LEU A 430 0.03 21.30 12.87
N LYS A 431 0.65 20.15 12.56
CA LYS A 431 1.96 19.72 13.10
C LYS A 431 3.16 20.48 12.50
N ASP A 432 2.89 21.49 11.67
CA ASP A 432 3.87 22.38 11.06
C ASP A 432 4.92 21.70 10.15
N PHE A 433 4.54 20.62 9.47
CA PHE A 433 5.39 20.02 8.42
C PHE A 433 5.69 21.03 7.30
N LYS A 434 6.84 20.84 6.65
CA LYS A 434 7.43 21.74 5.66
C LYS A 434 7.58 21.05 4.30
N GLY A 435 7.95 21.80 3.27
CA GLY A 435 8.25 21.27 1.93
C GLY A 435 7.06 21.22 0.97
N PHE A 436 5.89 21.72 1.39
CA PHE A 436 4.72 21.93 0.54
C PHE A 436 4.12 23.34 0.79
N ASP A 437 3.35 23.86 -0.17
CA ASP A 437 2.66 25.14 -0.01
C ASP A 437 1.43 24.97 0.89
N LYS A 438 1.47 25.59 2.08
CA LYS A 438 0.37 25.56 3.04
C LYS A 438 -0.87 26.33 2.59
N ASN A 439 -0.73 27.33 1.73
CA ASN A 439 -1.89 28.03 1.17
C ASN A 439 -2.61 27.09 0.20
N TYR A 440 -1.88 26.48 -0.74
CA TYR A 440 -2.45 25.47 -1.62
C TYR A 440 -3.02 24.27 -0.83
N ALA A 441 -2.33 23.81 0.22
CA ALA A 441 -2.86 22.75 1.09
C ALA A 441 -4.22 23.11 1.68
N TYR A 442 -4.39 24.34 2.19
CA TYR A 442 -5.68 24.80 2.68
C TYR A 442 -6.75 24.87 1.59
N GLU A 443 -6.42 25.38 0.40
CA GLU A 443 -7.40 25.42 -0.69
C GLU A 443 -7.78 23.99 -1.15
N ALA A 444 -6.86 23.02 -1.10
CA ALA A 444 -7.15 21.60 -1.37
C ALA A 444 -8.06 20.96 -0.31
N LEU A 445 -7.83 21.25 0.98
CA LEU A 445 -8.74 20.87 2.07
C LEU A 445 -10.16 21.42 1.81
N LYS A 446 -10.24 22.74 1.56
CA LYS A 446 -11.50 23.46 1.32
C LYS A 446 -12.23 22.95 0.07
N THR A 447 -11.52 22.71 -1.02
CA THR A 447 -12.11 22.21 -2.27
C THR A 447 -12.74 20.84 -2.05
N SER A 448 -12.04 19.93 -1.38
CA SER A 448 -12.44 18.54 -1.21
C SER A 448 -13.72 18.33 -0.38
N VAL A 449 -14.04 19.26 0.54
CA VAL A 449 -15.27 19.24 1.37
C VAL A 449 -16.41 20.10 0.79
N MET A 450 -16.17 20.82 -0.30
CA MET A 450 -17.14 21.74 -0.92
C MET A 450 -17.73 21.23 -2.24
N LEU A 451 -17.48 19.96 -2.61
CA LEU A 451 -18.02 19.38 -3.84
C LEU A 451 -19.49 18.97 -3.71
N ASP A 452 -20.15 18.72 -4.84
CA ASP A 452 -21.53 18.21 -4.93
C ASP A 452 -21.56 16.71 -5.27
N GLU A 453 -20.63 15.93 -4.70
CA GLU A 453 -20.51 14.47 -4.85
C GLU A 453 -20.72 13.74 -3.51
N ARG A 454 -20.95 12.42 -3.55
CA ARG A 454 -20.94 11.50 -2.38
C ARG A 454 -21.80 11.97 -1.18
N GLY A 455 -22.89 12.69 -1.46
CA GLY A 455 -23.79 13.26 -0.45
C GLY A 455 -23.37 14.62 0.16
N GLN A 456 -22.18 15.16 -0.16
CA GLN A 456 -21.66 16.41 0.44
C GLN A 456 -22.57 17.63 0.25
N LYS A 457 -23.32 17.71 -0.88
CA LYS A 457 -24.34 18.75 -1.10
C LYS A 457 -25.32 18.87 0.06
N TRP A 458 -25.78 17.72 0.58
CA TRP A 458 -26.81 17.67 1.60
C TRP A 458 -26.32 18.17 2.96
N MET A 459 -25.03 17.97 3.29
CA MET A 459 -24.39 18.58 4.47
C MET A 459 -24.58 20.10 4.49
N ARG A 460 -24.44 20.77 3.35
CA ARG A 460 -24.57 22.23 3.23
C ARG A 460 -26.03 22.71 3.14
N GLU A 461 -26.94 21.85 2.69
CA GLU A 461 -28.38 22.16 2.54
C GLU A 461 -29.18 21.91 3.83
N TYR A 462 -28.84 20.85 4.59
CA TYR A 462 -29.59 20.39 5.77
C TYR A 462 -28.78 20.40 7.09
N GLY A 463 -27.45 20.50 7.03
CA GLY A 463 -26.54 20.30 8.18
C GLY A 463 -26.14 18.83 8.42
N TYR A 464 -26.74 17.91 7.68
CA TYR A 464 -26.54 16.45 7.72
C TYR A 464 -27.00 15.84 6.39
N ILE A 465 -26.80 14.54 6.19
CA ILE A 465 -27.25 13.83 4.99
C ILE A 465 -28.59 13.15 5.28
N PRO A 466 -29.70 13.53 4.63
CA PRO A 466 -30.96 12.87 4.89
C PRO A 466 -31.01 11.46 4.28
N PHE A 467 -31.51 10.47 5.01
CA PHE A 467 -31.48 9.07 4.57
C PHE A 467 -32.37 8.78 3.35
N ASP A 468 -33.34 9.65 3.07
CA ASP A 468 -34.20 9.61 1.88
C ASP A 468 -33.54 10.24 0.64
N LYS A 469 -32.28 10.68 0.76
CA LYS A 469 -31.47 11.24 -0.33
C LYS A 469 -30.23 10.42 -0.67
N GLU A 470 -29.67 9.69 0.30
CA GLU A 470 -28.37 9.03 0.21
C GLU A 470 -28.25 7.93 1.28
N ASN A 471 -27.75 6.74 0.91
CA ASN A 471 -27.51 5.63 1.83
C ASN A 471 -26.28 5.91 2.72
N GLU A 472 -26.09 5.15 3.81
CA GLU A 472 -24.98 5.32 4.76
C GLU A 472 -24.94 6.74 5.39
N SER A 473 -26.12 7.34 5.54
CA SER A 473 -26.34 8.74 5.92
C SER A 473 -25.61 9.17 7.19
N VAL A 474 -25.69 8.36 8.26
CA VAL A 474 -25.05 8.62 9.55
C VAL A 474 -23.53 8.50 9.41
N ALA A 475 -23.04 7.42 8.80
CA ALA A 475 -21.61 7.20 8.61
C ALA A 475 -20.95 8.31 7.78
N LYS A 476 -21.52 8.66 6.62
CA LYS A 476 -21.02 9.73 5.74
C LYS A 476 -20.95 11.07 6.48
N THR A 477 -22.04 11.52 7.11
CA THR A 477 -22.06 12.79 7.84
C THR A 477 -21.11 12.82 9.03
N MET A 478 -20.97 11.73 9.79
CA MET A 478 -20.06 11.73 10.95
C MET A 478 -18.58 11.80 10.52
N GLU A 479 -18.19 11.11 9.44
CA GLU A 479 -16.85 11.22 8.86
C GLU A 479 -16.62 12.60 8.18
N TYR A 480 -17.64 13.18 7.51
CA TYR A 480 -17.56 14.55 7.00
C TYR A 480 -17.43 15.58 8.12
N ALA A 481 -18.11 15.42 9.25
CA ALA A 481 -17.99 16.31 10.40
C ALA A 481 -16.58 16.34 10.99
N ILE A 482 -15.86 15.21 10.98
CA ILE A 482 -14.44 15.13 11.37
C ILE A 482 -13.57 15.88 10.35
N ALA A 483 -13.80 15.69 9.04
CA ALA A 483 -13.08 16.39 7.99
C ALA A 483 -13.31 17.92 8.05
N ASP A 484 -14.56 18.36 8.22
CA ASP A 484 -14.93 19.77 8.38
C ASP A 484 -14.27 20.40 9.62
N TRP A 485 -14.23 19.68 10.75
CA TRP A 485 -13.47 20.12 11.92
C TRP A 485 -11.98 20.29 11.62
N SER A 486 -11.39 19.36 10.86
CA SER A 486 -10.00 19.47 10.41
C SER A 486 -9.76 20.69 9.52
N VAL A 487 -10.67 21.03 8.60
CA VAL A 487 -10.59 22.27 7.82
C VAL A 487 -10.71 23.50 8.73
N ALA A 488 -11.63 23.47 9.70
CA ALA A 488 -11.84 24.58 10.63
C ALA A 488 -10.59 24.88 11.46
N GLU A 489 -9.95 23.88 12.08
CA GLU A 489 -8.75 24.12 12.88
C GLU A 489 -7.55 24.61 12.04
N VAL A 490 -7.42 24.17 10.77
CA VAL A 490 -6.44 24.77 9.84
C VAL A 490 -6.80 26.21 9.49
N ALA A 491 -8.07 26.51 9.18
CA ALA A 491 -8.54 27.86 8.91
C ALA A 491 -8.20 28.82 10.07
N LYS A 492 -8.46 28.39 11.31
CA LYS A 492 -8.12 29.08 12.55
C LYS A 492 -6.62 29.28 12.73
N ALA A 493 -5.80 28.25 12.51
CA ALA A 493 -4.34 28.36 12.55
C ALA A 493 -3.78 29.34 11.49
N MET A 494 -4.50 29.53 10.38
CA MET A 494 -4.17 30.48 9.31
C MET A 494 -4.87 31.85 9.43
N GLY A 495 -5.64 32.09 10.49
CA GLY A 495 -6.35 33.36 10.71
C GLY A 495 -7.58 33.59 9.81
N LYS A 496 -8.08 32.56 9.12
CA LYS A 496 -9.26 32.60 8.24
C LYS A 496 -10.55 32.47 9.05
N ALA A 497 -10.93 33.54 9.76
CA ALA A 497 -12.01 33.52 10.76
C ALA A 497 -13.39 33.10 10.22
N ASP A 498 -13.79 33.58 9.04
CA ASP A 498 -15.10 33.27 8.44
C ASP A 498 -15.20 31.79 8.05
N ASP A 499 -14.15 31.25 7.44
CA ASP A 499 -14.07 29.83 7.09
C ASP A 499 -14.01 28.94 8.35
N TYR A 500 -13.29 29.34 9.40
CA TYR A 500 -13.31 28.64 10.69
C TYR A 500 -14.73 28.56 11.25
N ALA A 501 -15.47 29.67 11.28
CA ALA A 501 -16.85 29.68 11.77
C ALA A 501 -17.76 28.77 10.94
N TYR A 502 -17.63 28.82 9.60
CA TYR A 502 -18.41 28.00 8.67
C TYR A 502 -18.14 26.50 8.84
N PHE A 503 -16.88 26.06 8.75
CA PHE A 503 -16.54 24.64 8.88
C PHE A 503 -16.71 24.12 10.31
N LYS A 504 -16.52 24.96 11.34
CA LYS A 504 -16.86 24.57 12.72
C LYS A 504 -18.36 24.32 12.88
N GLN A 505 -19.23 25.09 12.22
CA GLN A 505 -20.67 24.83 12.21
C GLN A 505 -21.00 23.49 11.52
N LEU A 506 -20.41 23.21 10.35
CA LEU A 506 -20.63 21.93 9.64
C LEU A 506 -20.13 20.72 10.46
N SER A 507 -19.04 20.88 11.22
CA SER A 507 -18.53 19.84 12.14
C SER A 507 -19.52 19.42 13.24
N GLU A 508 -20.60 20.16 13.44
CA GLU A 508 -21.66 19.83 14.40
C GLU A 508 -22.77 18.95 13.81
N GLY A 509 -22.68 18.56 12.53
CA GLY A 509 -23.71 17.78 11.83
C GLY A 509 -24.11 16.47 12.52
N TYR A 510 -23.18 15.84 13.26
CA TYR A 510 -23.45 14.66 14.07
C TYR A 510 -24.61 14.84 15.08
N LYS A 511 -24.80 16.07 15.60
CA LYS A 511 -25.85 16.40 16.58
C LYS A 511 -27.26 16.21 16.01
N HIS A 512 -27.44 16.21 14.69
CA HIS A 512 -28.75 16.04 14.05
C HIS A 512 -29.35 14.63 14.23
N TYR A 513 -28.50 13.61 14.32
CA TYR A 513 -28.91 12.21 14.44
C TYR A 513 -29.10 11.71 15.86
N PHE A 514 -28.63 12.45 16.87
CA PHE A 514 -28.75 11.97 18.24
C PHE A 514 -30.23 11.96 18.66
N ASP A 515 -30.76 10.75 18.80
CA ASP A 515 -32.06 10.47 19.36
C ASP A 515 -31.94 10.48 20.89
N PRO A 516 -32.53 11.46 21.60
CA PRO A 516 -32.40 11.55 23.06
C PRO A 516 -33.24 10.52 23.82
N GLU A 517 -34.24 9.89 23.18
CA GLU A 517 -35.06 8.83 23.78
C GLU A 517 -34.32 7.50 23.74
N LEU A 518 -33.78 7.13 22.58
CA LEU A 518 -33.06 5.86 22.39
C LEU A 518 -31.54 5.95 22.68
N ARG A 519 -31.01 7.18 22.80
CA ARG A 519 -29.58 7.50 22.99
C ARG A 519 -28.68 6.85 21.93
N PHE A 520 -29.00 7.06 20.66
CA PHE A 520 -28.23 6.55 19.51
C PHE A 520 -28.14 7.63 18.42
N MET A 521 -27.13 7.52 17.55
CA MET A 521 -27.12 8.23 16.27
C MET A 521 -28.04 7.49 15.29
N ARG A 522 -29.28 7.96 15.13
CA ARG A 522 -30.31 7.37 14.26
C ARG A 522 -30.49 8.22 13.00
N GLY A 523 -30.49 7.59 11.82
CA GLY A 523 -30.68 8.28 10.55
C GLY A 523 -31.97 9.11 10.53
N LYS A 524 -31.93 10.23 9.82
CA LYS A 524 -33.01 11.24 9.77
C LYS A 524 -33.35 11.62 8.34
N ASP A 525 -34.63 11.80 8.02
CA ASP A 525 -35.11 12.17 6.69
C ASP A 525 -35.09 13.68 6.45
N SER A 526 -35.35 14.11 5.21
CA SER A 526 -35.32 15.52 4.82
C SER A 526 -36.47 16.36 5.39
N GLU A 527 -37.44 15.74 6.07
CA GLU A 527 -38.48 16.40 6.88
C GLU A 527 -38.10 16.49 8.37
N GLY A 528 -36.98 15.89 8.78
CA GLY A 528 -36.47 15.88 10.14
C GLY A 528 -37.01 14.75 11.03
N LYS A 529 -37.61 13.70 10.47
CA LYS A 529 -38.07 12.51 11.20
C LYS A 529 -36.97 11.46 11.26
N PHE A 530 -36.87 10.75 12.38
CA PHE A 530 -35.94 9.62 12.50
C PHE A 530 -36.44 8.39 11.73
N ARG A 531 -35.51 7.55 11.26
CA ARG A 531 -35.81 6.30 10.55
C ARG A 531 -36.58 5.33 11.44
N GLU A 532 -37.66 4.77 10.89
CA GLU A 532 -38.45 3.69 11.50
C GLU A 532 -38.78 2.62 10.44
N PRO A 533 -38.81 1.31 10.80
CA PRO A 533 -38.44 0.76 12.11
C PRO A 533 -36.93 0.90 12.39
N PHE A 534 -36.54 0.79 13.67
CA PHE A 534 -35.15 0.92 14.10
C PHE A 534 -34.71 -0.30 14.91
N ASN A 535 -33.59 -0.91 14.52
CA ASN A 535 -32.88 -1.93 15.29
C ASN A 535 -31.41 -1.47 15.43
N PRO A 536 -30.90 -1.23 16.65
CA PRO A 536 -29.54 -0.73 16.84
C PRO A 536 -28.43 -1.76 16.56
N PHE A 537 -28.77 -3.04 16.37
CA PHE A 537 -27.84 -4.12 16.01
C PHE A 537 -27.78 -4.41 14.50
N HIS A 538 -28.76 -3.96 13.72
CA HIS A 538 -28.90 -4.40 12.32
C HIS A 538 -27.82 -3.80 11.42
N SER A 539 -27.05 -4.66 10.75
CA SER A 539 -26.01 -4.30 9.79
C SER A 539 -26.40 -4.82 8.40
N VAL A 540 -26.38 -3.95 7.39
CA VAL A 540 -26.55 -4.34 5.98
C VAL A 540 -25.64 -3.45 5.14
N HIS A 541 -24.70 -4.06 4.42
CA HIS A 541 -23.71 -3.33 3.63
C HIS A 541 -24.38 -2.44 2.57
N ARG A 542 -24.08 -1.12 2.60
CA ARG A 542 -24.57 -0.08 1.67
C ARG A 542 -26.08 0.15 1.58
N GLU A 543 -26.91 -0.50 2.41
CA GLU A 543 -28.38 -0.31 2.39
C GLU A 543 -28.94 0.41 3.62
N ASN A 544 -28.23 0.41 4.75
CA ASN A 544 -28.66 1.08 5.97
C ASN A 544 -28.00 2.47 6.15
N ASP A 545 -28.08 3.06 7.34
CA ASP A 545 -27.52 4.40 7.64
C ASP A 545 -26.03 4.38 8.03
N TYR A 546 -25.43 3.20 8.16
CA TYR A 546 -24.06 2.98 8.65
C TYR A 546 -23.20 2.33 7.56
N THR A 547 -21.87 2.45 7.67
CA THR A 547 -20.93 1.73 6.80
C THR A 547 -20.27 0.65 7.64
N GLU A 548 -20.52 -0.62 7.28
CA GLU A 548 -19.86 -1.80 7.89
C GLU A 548 -19.94 -1.83 9.42
N GLY A 549 -21.13 -1.52 9.95
CA GLY A 549 -21.37 -1.46 11.38
C GLY A 549 -22.80 -1.07 11.75
N THR A 550 -22.96 -0.77 13.03
CA THR A 550 -24.26 -0.67 13.72
C THR A 550 -24.40 0.65 14.47
N ALA A 551 -25.62 0.96 14.93
CA ALA A 551 -25.89 2.14 15.76
C ALA A 551 -25.06 2.14 17.07
N TRP A 552 -24.84 0.96 17.63
CA TRP A 552 -23.99 0.75 18.81
C TRP A 552 -22.54 1.19 18.61
N GLN A 553 -21.98 1.00 17.41
CA GLN A 553 -20.62 1.41 17.07
C GLN A 553 -20.56 2.88 16.64
N TYR A 554 -21.44 3.31 15.73
CA TYR A 554 -21.39 4.66 15.17
C TYR A 554 -21.74 5.78 16.16
N THR A 555 -22.43 5.47 17.27
CA THR A 555 -22.73 6.46 18.33
C THR A 555 -21.49 7.16 18.90
N TRP A 556 -20.30 6.55 18.78
CA TRP A 556 -19.05 7.05 19.36
C TRP A 556 -18.13 7.81 18.39
N LEU A 557 -18.52 7.95 17.11
CA LEU A 557 -17.69 8.56 16.06
C LEU A 557 -17.66 10.10 16.11
N VAL A 558 -17.31 10.66 17.28
CA VAL A 558 -17.18 12.11 17.50
C VAL A 558 -15.84 12.45 18.18
N PRO A 559 -14.69 12.05 17.60
CA PRO A 559 -13.37 12.26 18.22
C PRO A 559 -13.00 13.75 18.33
N HIS A 560 -13.61 14.61 17.50
CA HIS A 560 -13.38 16.05 17.44
C HIS A 560 -14.17 16.87 18.48
N ASP A 561 -15.19 16.28 19.11
CA ASP A 561 -16.08 16.97 20.06
C ASP A 561 -16.70 16.01 21.10
N VAL A 562 -15.84 15.31 21.83
CA VAL A 562 -16.25 14.34 22.88
C VAL A 562 -17.09 15.00 23.98
N GLU A 563 -16.78 16.24 24.36
CA GLU A 563 -17.57 17.00 25.34
C GLU A 563 -18.95 17.39 24.79
N GLY A 564 -19.04 17.76 23.51
CA GLY A 564 -20.32 17.94 22.81
C GLY A 564 -21.15 16.66 22.77
N LEU A 565 -20.52 15.50 22.53
CA LEU A 565 -21.18 14.20 22.60
C LEU A 565 -21.69 13.89 24.02
N ILE A 566 -20.89 14.11 25.07
CA ILE A 566 -21.34 13.97 26.48
C ILE A 566 -22.54 14.88 26.76
N GLY A 567 -22.54 16.10 26.22
CA GLY A 567 -23.65 17.05 26.32
C GLY A 567 -24.97 16.51 25.74
N LEU A 568 -24.91 15.76 24.63
CA LEU A 568 -26.10 15.14 24.03
C LEU A 568 -26.74 14.08 24.93
N PHE A 569 -25.93 13.31 25.67
CA PHE A 569 -26.42 12.33 26.66
C PHE A 569 -27.07 12.98 27.90
N GLY A 570 -26.96 14.30 28.08
CA GLY A 570 -27.54 15.05 29.19
C GLY A 570 -26.79 14.93 30.52
N SER A 571 -26.00 13.87 30.72
CA SER A 571 -25.03 13.76 31.83
C SER A 571 -23.88 12.81 31.49
N LYS A 572 -22.78 12.94 32.23
CA LYS A 572 -21.61 12.05 32.11
C LYS A 572 -21.95 10.61 32.51
N GLU A 573 -22.83 10.44 33.48
CA GLU A 573 -23.30 9.13 33.96
C GLU A 573 -24.11 8.41 32.87
N ALA A 574 -24.98 9.12 32.14
CA ALA A 574 -25.76 8.56 31.03
C ALA A 574 -24.88 8.19 29.81
N PHE A 575 -23.82 8.98 29.56
CA PHE A 575 -22.80 8.66 28.56
C PHE A 575 -22.04 7.37 28.93
N LEU A 576 -21.54 7.29 30.18
CA LEU A 576 -20.79 6.12 30.67
C LEU A 576 -21.66 4.86 30.71
N GLU A 577 -22.91 4.94 31.18
CA GLU A 577 -23.87 3.84 31.17
C GLU A 577 -24.05 3.24 29.76
N LYS A 578 -24.17 4.09 28.74
CA LYS A 578 -24.30 3.64 27.34
C LYS A 578 -22.99 3.07 26.80
N LEU A 579 -21.85 3.62 27.19
CA LEU A 579 -20.54 3.13 26.77
C LEU A 579 -20.24 1.76 27.40
N ASP A 580 -20.48 1.59 28.69
CA ASP A 580 -20.34 0.30 29.38
C ASP A 580 -21.27 -0.75 28.77
N SER A 581 -22.49 -0.34 28.38
CA SER A 581 -23.45 -1.22 27.68
C SER A 581 -22.88 -1.79 26.38
N LEU A 582 -22.13 -1.03 25.57
CA LEU A 582 -21.53 -1.51 24.31
C LEU A 582 -20.72 -2.80 24.50
N PHE A 583 -20.03 -2.94 25.63
CA PHE A 583 -19.16 -4.09 25.92
C PHE A 583 -19.89 -5.29 26.52
N ILE A 584 -21.20 -5.18 26.76
CA ILE A 584 -22.01 -6.18 27.49
C ILE A 584 -23.23 -6.63 26.66
N VAL A 585 -23.77 -5.77 25.81
CA VAL A 585 -24.96 -6.09 24.99
C VAL A 585 -24.66 -7.13 23.92
N SER A 586 -25.62 -8.02 23.70
CA SER A 586 -25.64 -8.97 22.60
C SER A 586 -26.94 -8.81 21.82
N GLY A 587 -26.87 -8.99 20.50
CA GLY A 587 -28.00 -8.90 19.60
C GLY A 587 -27.72 -9.58 18.27
N ASP A 588 -28.78 -9.80 17.51
CA ASP A 588 -28.72 -10.34 16.15
C ASP A 588 -28.47 -9.18 15.17
N MET A 589 -27.44 -9.32 14.32
CA MET A 589 -27.07 -8.30 13.33
C MET A 589 -27.89 -8.40 12.02
N GLY A 590 -28.60 -9.51 11.80
CA GLY A 590 -29.25 -9.82 10.53
C GLY A 590 -28.58 -11.01 9.82
N ALA A 591 -29.22 -11.50 8.77
CA ALA A 591 -28.67 -12.57 7.92
C ALA A 591 -27.73 -12.02 6.83
N GLU A 592 -27.74 -10.69 6.66
CA GLU A 592 -27.05 -9.88 5.66
C GLU A 592 -25.79 -9.19 6.20
N ALA A 593 -25.40 -9.51 7.44
CA ALA A 593 -24.36 -8.85 8.24
C ALA A 593 -22.99 -9.55 8.20
#